data_AF-A0A6A6C0Z1-F1
#
_entry.id   AF-A0A6A6C0Z1-F1
#
_cell.length_a   1.000
_cell.length_b   1.000
_cell.length_c   1.000
_cell.angle_alpha   90.00
_cell.angle_beta   90.00
_cell.angle_gamma   90.00
#
_symmetry.space_group_name_H-M   'P 1'
#
loop_
_entity.id
_entity.type
_entity.pdbx_description
1 polymer ?
#
loop_
_entity_poly.entity_id
_entity_poly.type
_entity_poly.pdbx_seq_one_letter_code
_entity_poly.pdbx_strand_id
1 'polypeptide(L)'
;MKRKMSVKDRVQARLSKLRKQPVVTPEQKLHCKLETLNKEAEDLQKECEKLQAKAVDFTDRASTTQAPEPPPADRKPLFQRDQPGSRYEAQVAAVKILNSEWHSFEKNGVRGFETKLSKFEAKVQRLKRSYLDPKAPMGTAEHQFEGLDNAIVNLKKQRVELSKAVAKVRLPAALPVKK
;
A
#
# COMPACT_ATOMS: atom_id res chain seq x y z
N MET A 1 -32.01 -24.22 -58.21
CA MET A 1 -30.55 -24.52 -58.16
C MET A 1 -29.99 -24.16 -56.79
N LYS A 2 -29.54 -25.14 -55.98
CA LYS A 2 -28.91 -24.89 -54.67
C LYS A 2 -27.42 -24.57 -54.89
N ARG A 3 -26.99 -23.34 -54.60
CA ARG A 3 -25.57 -22.94 -54.71
C ARG A 3 -24.73 -23.76 -53.72
N LYS A 4 -23.75 -24.53 -54.21
CA LYS A 4 -22.81 -25.27 -53.37
C LYS A 4 -21.89 -24.27 -52.68
N MET A 5 -21.95 -24.20 -51.34
CA MET A 5 -21.03 -23.36 -50.56
C MET A 5 -19.59 -23.85 -50.72
N SER A 6 -18.69 -22.89 -50.96
CA SER A 6 -17.24 -23.08 -51.04
C SER A 6 -16.70 -23.69 -49.75
N VAL A 7 -15.64 -24.50 -49.87
CA VAL A 7 -14.93 -25.10 -48.73
C VAL A 7 -14.43 -24.01 -47.77
N LYS A 8 -13.97 -22.88 -48.32
CA LYS A 8 -13.50 -21.72 -47.53
C LYS A 8 -14.63 -21.13 -46.67
N ASP A 9 -15.82 -20.96 -47.25
CA ASP A 9 -16.99 -20.47 -46.52
C ASP A 9 -17.46 -21.48 -45.46
N ARG A 10 -17.32 -22.77 -45.74
CA ARG A 10 -17.66 -23.86 -44.80
C ARG A 10 -16.71 -23.88 -43.60
N VAL A 11 -15.41 -23.66 -43.83
CA VAL A 11 -14.37 -23.55 -42.79
C VAL A 11 -14.58 -22.27 -41.98
N GLN A 12 -14.86 -21.14 -42.63
CA GLN A 12 -15.08 -19.87 -41.95
C GLN A 12 -16.38 -19.88 -41.11
N ALA A 13 -17.43 -20.53 -41.59
CA ALA A 13 -18.67 -20.75 -40.83
C ALA A 13 -18.50 -21.74 -39.66
N ARG A 14 -17.61 -22.73 -39.78
CA ARG A 14 -17.24 -23.63 -38.67
C ARG A 14 -16.37 -22.92 -37.64
N LEU A 15 -15.39 -22.14 -38.08
CA LEU A 15 -14.55 -21.31 -37.22
C LEU A 15 -15.35 -20.27 -36.47
N SER A 16 -16.34 -19.61 -37.09
CA SER A 16 -17.20 -18.65 -36.40
C SER A 16 -18.15 -19.32 -35.38
N LYS A 17 -18.61 -20.55 -35.65
CA LYS A 17 -19.36 -21.36 -34.67
C LYS A 17 -18.49 -21.83 -33.50
N LEU A 18 -17.20 -22.11 -33.72
CA LEU A 18 -16.22 -22.46 -32.69
C LEU A 18 -15.70 -21.25 -31.91
N ARG A 19 -15.63 -20.07 -32.57
CA ARG A 19 -15.28 -18.77 -31.98
C ARG A 19 -16.48 -18.07 -31.33
N LYS A 20 -17.54 -18.79 -30.98
CA LYS A 20 -18.58 -18.23 -30.11
C LYS A 20 -17.90 -17.90 -28.78
N GLN A 21 -17.49 -16.64 -28.63
CA GLN A 21 -17.00 -16.12 -27.36
C GLN A 21 -18.09 -16.40 -26.33
N PRO A 22 -17.73 -16.91 -25.14
CA PRO A 22 -18.72 -17.08 -24.07
C PRO A 22 -19.42 -15.73 -23.88
N VAL A 23 -20.75 -15.76 -23.91
CA VAL A 23 -21.56 -14.55 -23.69
C VAL A 23 -21.39 -14.17 -22.24
N VAL A 24 -20.44 -13.27 -21.95
CA VAL A 24 -20.24 -12.75 -20.59
C VAL A 24 -21.39 -11.80 -20.28
N THR A 25 -22.26 -12.19 -19.35
CA THR A 25 -23.40 -11.36 -18.95
C THR A 25 -22.92 -10.11 -18.19
N PRO A 26 -23.68 -9.01 -18.18
CA PRO A 26 -23.35 -7.83 -17.39
C PRO A 26 -23.15 -8.13 -15.90
N GLU A 27 -23.90 -9.09 -15.35
CA GLU A 27 -23.77 -9.59 -13.98
C GLU A 27 -22.44 -10.30 -13.75
N GLN A 28 -22.02 -11.18 -14.65
CA GLN A 28 -20.70 -11.83 -14.59
C GLN A 28 -19.56 -10.82 -14.66
N LYS A 29 -19.70 -9.77 -15.48
CA LYS A 29 -18.72 -8.67 -15.53
C LYS A 29 -18.67 -7.89 -14.23
N LEU A 30 -19.81 -7.64 -13.60
CA LEU A 30 -19.87 -6.97 -12.29
C LEU A 30 -19.22 -7.84 -11.22
N HIS A 31 -19.57 -9.12 -11.17
CA HIS A 31 -19.00 -10.06 -10.19
C HIS A 31 -17.47 -10.12 -10.27
N CYS A 32 -16.91 -10.28 -11.48
CA CYS A 32 -15.47 -10.26 -11.71
C CYS A 32 -14.80 -8.95 -11.25
N LYS A 33 -15.46 -7.79 -11.44
CA LYS A 33 -14.97 -6.50 -10.93
C LYS A 33 -15.01 -6.43 -9.41
N LEU A 34 -16.08 -6.93 -8.78
CA LEU A 34 -16.21 -6.96 -7.33
C LEU A 34 -15.17 -7.88 -6.70
N GLU A 35 -14.93 -9.07 -7.25
CA GLU A 35 -13.86 -9.98 -6.82
C GLU A 35 -12.49 -9.30 -6.91
N THR A 36 -12.22 -8.59 -8.00
CA THR A 36 -10.96 -7.84 -8.17
C THR A 36 -10.80 -6.76 -7.09
N LEU A 37 -11.88 -6.03 -6.79
CA LEU A 37 -11.87 -4.99 -5.75
C LEU A 37 -11.77 -5.57 -4.34
N ASN A 38 -12.41 -6.70 -4.05
CA ASN A 38 -12.28 -7.40 -2.78
C ASN A 38 -10.83 -7.85 -2.57
N LYS A 39 -10.19 -8.40 -3.61
CA LYS A 39 -8.76 -8.74 -3.56
C LYS A 39 -7.88 -7.52 -3.35
N GLU A 40 -8.16 -6.40 -4.04
CA GLU A 40 -7.45 -5.13 -3.83
C GLU A 40 -7.61 -4.64 -2.38
N ALA A 41 -8.79 -4.82 -1.77
CA ALA A 41 -9.04 -4.49 -0.38
C ALA A 41 -8.23 -5.37 0.59
N GLU A 42 -8.16 -6.68 0.36
CA GLU A 42 -7.32 -7.59 1.14
C GLU A 42 -5.83 -7.26 1.03
N ASP A 43 -5.36 -6.91 -0.16
CA ASP A 43 -3.98 -6.52 -0.39
C ASP A 43 -3.64 -5.20 0.34
N LEU A 44 -4.56 -4.23 0.33
CA LEU A 44 -4.44 -3.01 1.11
C LEU A 44 -4.44 -3.28 2.61
N GLN A 45 -5.28 -4.20 3.08
CA GLN A 45 -5.31 -4.59 4.48
C GLN A 45 -3.95 -5.16 4.92
N LYS A 46 -3.41 -6.12 4.16
CA LYS A 46 -2.08 -6.72 4.42
C LYS A 46 -0.97 -5.67 4.35
N GLU A 47 -1.06 -4.72 3.42
CA GLU A 47 -0.11 -3.61 3.32
C GLU A 47 -0.17 -2.73 4.57
N CYS A 48 -1.36 -2.40 5.06
CA CYS A 48 -1.54 -1.60 6.28
C CYS A 48 -0.96 -2.31 7.52
N GLU A 49 -1.25 -3.61 7.69
CA GLU A 49 -0.72 -4.43 8.79
C GLU A 49 0.82 -4.47 8.77
N LYS A 50 1.42 -4.62 7.60
CA LYS A 50 2.89 -4.57 7.43
C LYS A 50 3.46 -3.20 7.81
N LEU A 51 2.80 -2.11 7.41
CA LEU A 51 3.23 -0.76 7.77
C LEU A 51 3.10 -0.52 9.28
N GLN A 52 2.04 -1.02 9.91
CA GLN A 52 1.86 -0.93 11.36
C GLN A 52 2.97 -1.68 12.11
N ALA A 53 3.26 -2.92 11.73
CA ALA A 53 4.36 -3.69 12.30
C ALA A 53 5.71 -2.96 12.13
N LYS A 54 5.97 -2.43 10.94
CA LYS A 54 7.20 -1.67 10.68
C LYS A 54 7.30 -0.38 11.50
N ALA A 55 6.19 0.29 11.78
CA ALA A 55 6.18 1.46 12.68
C ALA A 55 6.51 1.07 14.14
N VAL A 56 6.05 -0.10 14.59
CA VAL A 56 6.45 -0.66 15.89
C VAL A 56 7.95 -0.96 15.90
N ASP A 57 8.47 -1.62 14.86
CA ASP A 57 9.92 -1.89 14.74
C ASP A 57 10.75 -0.60 14.80
N PHE A 58 10.28 0.49 14.17
CA PHE A 58 10.95 1.80 14.28
C PHE A 58 10.92 2.36 15.69
N THR A 59 9.85 2.14 16.44
CA THR A 59 9.75 2.55 17.86
C THR A 59 10.80 1.81 18.69
N ASP A 60 10.91 0.50 18.52
CA ASP A 60 11.85 -0.34 19.25
C ASP A 60 13.30 0.00 18.89
N ARG A 61 13.58 0.18 17.59
CA ARG A 61 14.89 0.63 17.10
C ARG A 61 15.25 2.02 17.61
N ALA A 62 14.29 2.94 17.67
CA ALA A 62 14.55 4.28 18.22
C ALA A 62 14.87 4.22 19.72
N SER A 63 14.24 3.33 20.49
CA SER A 63 14.51 3.17 21.92
C SER A 63 15.91 2.60 22.21
N THR A 64 16.45 1.79 21.30
CA THR A 64 17.75 1.12 21.44
C THR A 64 18.90 1.90 20.81
N THR A 65 18.60 2.81 19.89
CA THR A 65 19.60 3.67 19.25
C THR A 65 20.01 4.79 20.21
N GLN A 66 21.21 4.68 20.79
CA GLN A 66 21.75 5.70 21.68
C GLN A 66 21.91 7.03 20.95
N ALA A 67 21.52 8.13 21.62
CA ALA A 67 21.86 9.46 21.16
C ALA A 67 23.39 9.62 21.12
N PRO A 68 23.95 10.32 20.13
CA PRO A 68 25.40 10.48 20.03
C PRO A 68 25.90 11.30 21.22
N GLU A 69 26.86 10.77 21.98
CA GLU A 69 27.46 11.47 23.11
C GLU A 69 28.79 12.09 22.65
N PRO A 70 28.89 13.43 22.54
CA PRO A 70 30.13 14.05 22.10
C PRO A 70 31.24 13.74 23.10
N PRO A 71 32.48 13.48 22.64
CA PRO A 71 33.59 13.23 23.53
C PRO A 71 33.83 14.43 24.47
N PRO A 72 34.32 14.20 25.71
CA PRO A 72 34.59 15.28 26.67
C PRO A 72 35.53 16.34 26.06
N ALA A 73 35.20 17.61 26.24
CA ALA A 73 35.94 18.74 25.66
C ALA A 73 37.39 18.84 26.15
N ASP A 74 37.71 18.27 27.32
CA ASP A 74 39.01 18.39 27.99
C ASP A 74 40.05 17.34 27.59
N ARG A 75 39.80 16.53 26.55
CA ARG A 75 40.82 15.59 26.05
C ARG A 75 41.92 16.34 25.29
N LYS A 76 43.09 16.50 25.91
CA LYS A 76 44.34 16.82 25.18
C LYS A 76 44.55 15.77 24.08
N PRO A 77 44.89 16.16 22.83
CA PRO A 77 45.02 15.23 21.72
C PRO A 77 46.27 14.38 21.95
N LEU A 78 46.11 13.17 22.47
CA LEU A 78 47.29 12.39 22.87
C LEU A 78 47.97 11.70 21.68
N PHE A 79 47.26 11.20 20.66
CA PHE A 79 47.89 10.57 19.49
C PHE A 79 47.03 10.66 18.23
N GLN A 80 47.70 10.74 17.08
CA GLN A 80 47.13 10.87 15.73
C GLN A 80 46.32 9.62 15.31
N ARG A 81 45.12 9.89 14.79
CA ARG A 81 44.55 9.39 13.53
C ARG A 81 44.88 7.95 13.09
N ASP A 82 44.52 6.95 13.91
CA ASP A 82 44.27 5.55 13.48
C ASP A 82 43.42 4.81 14.54
N GLN A 83 42.42 5.48 15.12
CA GLN A 83 41.41 4.78 15.94
C GLN A 83 40.27 4.28 15.05
N PRO A 84 39.76 3.05 15.27
CA PRO A 84 38.51 2.61 14.63
C PRO A 84 37.46 3.68 14.91
N GLY A 85 36.70 4.07 13.87
CA GLY A 85 35.82 5.23 13.87
C GLY A 85 35.19 5.46 15.23
N SER A 86 35.43 6.65 15.80
CA SER A 86 35.08 6.96 17.19
C SER A 86 33.68 6.44 17.50
N ARG A 87 33.44 5.84 18.67
CA ARG A 87 32.12 5.37 19.11
C ARG A 87 31.01 6.40 18.81
N TYR A 88 31.37 7.68 18.90
CA TYR A 88 30.55 8.82 18.49
C TYR A 88 30.16 8.81 16.99
N GLU A 89 31.10 8.62 16.06
CA GLU A 89 30.84 8.54 14.62
C GLU A 89 29.91 7.37 14.27
N ALA A 90 30.09 6.22 14.93
CA ALA A 90 29.20 5.07 14.77
C ALA A 90 27.77 5.38 15.26
N GLN A 91 27.64 6.06 16.41
CA GLN A 91 26.34 6.51 16.93
C GLN A 91 25.68 7.53 15.98
N VAL A 92 26.43 8.51 15.47
CA VAL A 92 25.94 9.49 14.49
C VAL A 92 25.48 8.78 13.20
N ALA A 93 26.24 7.82 12.70
CA ALA A 93 25.88 7.06 11.51
C ALA A 93 24.59 6.25 11.74
N ALA A 94 24.46 5.56 12.88
CA ALA A 94 23.26 4.80 13.24
C ALA A 94 22.00 5.68 13.30
N VAL A 95 22.10 6.85 13.96
CA VAL A 95 21.00 7.83 14.04
C VAL A 95 20.64 8.38 12.66
N LYS A 96 21.63 8.66 11.80
CA LYS A 96 21.37 9.12 10.42
C LYS A 96 20.66 8.06 9.58
N ILE A 97 21.09 6.81 9.66
CA ILE A 97 20.47 5.69 8.94
C ILE A 97 19.01 5.52 9.40
N LEU A 98 18.77 5.48 10.71
CA LEU A 98 17.43 5.35 11.28
C LEU A 98 16.50 6.49 10.80
N ASN A 99 16.97 7.74 10.86
CA ASN A 99 16.19 8.89 10.39
C ASN A 99 15.91 8.85 8.89
N SER A 100 16.88 8.44 8.08
CA SER A 100 16.71 8.29 6.62
C SER A 100 15.68 7.20 6.27
N GLU A 101 15.78 6.05 6.92
CA GLU A 101 14.85 4.94 6.74
C GLU A 101 13.45 5.31 7.20
N TRP A 102 13.32 6.02 8.32
CA TRP A 102 12.05 6.54 8.81
C TRP A 102 11.41 7.50 7.80
N HIS A 103 12.18 8.46 7.28
CA HIS A 103 11.67 9.42 6.32
C HIS A 103 11.23 8.74 5.01
N SER A 104 11.97 7.73 4.55
CA SER A 104 11.58 6.91 3.40
C SER A 104 10.29 6.13 3.68
N PHE A 105 10.15 5.58 4.89
CA PHE A 105 8.94 4.89 5.33
C PHE A 105 7.71 5.79 5.37
N GLU A 106 7.81 7.00 5.93
CA GLU A 106 6.70 7.97 5.93
C GLU A 106 6.31 8.39 4.51
N LYS A 107 7.32 8.76 3.69
CA LYS A 107 7.09 9.30 2.36
C LYS A 107 6.60 8.26 1.35
N ASN A 108 7.21 7.08 1.34
CA ASN A 108 6.97 6.06 0.33
C ASN A 108 6.00 4.98 0.82
N GLY A 109 6.07 4.63 2.10
CA GLY A 109 5.19 3.64 2.71
C GLY A 109 3.84 4.24 3.07
N VAL A 110 3.80 5.09 4.10
CA VAL A 110 2.56 5.62 4.67
C VAL A 110 1.77 6.45 3.65
N ARG A 111 2.39 7.47 3.04
CA ARG A 111 1.72 8.29 2.03
C ARG A 111 1.38 7.51 0.76
N GLY A 112 2.19 6.51 0.41
CA GLY A 112 1.92 5.59 -0.69
C GLY A 112 0.63 4.79 -0.46
N PHE A 113 0.49 4.21 0.73
CA PHE A 113 -0.72 3.52 1.17
C PHE A 113 -1.95 4.43 1.16
N GLU A 114 -1.86 5.65 1.71
CA GLU A 114 -2.97 6.61 1.70
C GLU A 114 -3.46 6.93 0.29
N THR A 115 -2.51 7.09 -0.65
CA THR A 115 -2.82 7.34 -2.06
C THR A 115 -3.54 6.15 -2.68
N LYS A 116 -3.12 4.91 -2.38
CA LYS A 116 -3.77 3.70 -2.88
C LYS A 116 -5.17 3.55 -2.29
N LEU A 117 -5.35 3.79 -0.99
CA LEU A 117 -6.65 3.74 -0.31
C LEU A 117 -7.64 4.74 -0.93
N SER A 118 -7.20 5.98 -1.17
CA SER A 118 -8.03 7.00 -1.82
C SER A 118 -8.43 6.60 -3.25
N LYS A 119 -7.50 6.03 -4.02
CA LYS A 119 -7.81 5.48 -5.36
C LYS A 119 -8.79 4.31 -5.31
N PHE A 120 -8.65 3.41 -4.33
CA PHE A 120 -9.56 2.30 -4.12
C PHE A 120 -10.98 2.80 -3.80
N GLU A 121 -11.11 3.74 -2.86
CA GLU A 121 -12.39 4.36 -2.53
C GLU A 121 -13.03 5.03 -3.76
N ALA A 122 -12.25 5.77 -4.56
CA ALA A 122 -12.73 6.39 -5.79
C ALA A 122 -13.19 5.35 -6.83
N LYS A 123 -12.50 4.21 -6.97
CA LYS A 123 -12.91 3.10 -7.85
C LYS A 123 -14.24 2.50 -7.40
N VAL A 124 -14.39 2.21 -6.11
CA VAL A 124 -15.64 1.66 -5.55
C VAL A 124 -16.79 2.64 -5.78
N GLN A 125 -16.60 3.93 -5.48
CA GLN A 125 -17.62 4.95 -5.69
C GLN A 125 -18.01 5.12 -7.16
N ARG A 126 -17.03 5.09 -8.09
CA ARG A 126 -17.31 5.11 -9.53
C ARG A 126 -18.08 3.88 -9.98
N LEU A 127 -17.73 2.71 -9.45
CA LEU A 127 -18.43 1.47 -9.77
C LEU A 127 -19.88 1.53 -9.26
N LYS A 128 -20.10 1.96 -8.01
CA LYS A 128 -21.44 2.19 -7.46
C LYS A 128 -22.29 3.10 -8.33
N ARG A 129 -21.79 4.26 -8.74
CA ARG A 129 -22.53 5.18 -9.63
C ARG A 129 -22.91 4.57 -10.99
N SER A 130 -22.21 3.52 -11.42
CA SER A 130 -22.45 2.88 -12.71
C SER A 130 -23.44 1.70 -12.61
N TYR A 131 -23.68 1.17 -11.42
CA TYR A 131 -24.46 -0.05 -11.20
C TYR A 131 -25.60 0.10 -10.18
N LEU A 132 -25.57 1.16 -9.36
CA LEU A 132 -26.62 1.49 -8.40
C LEU A 132 -27.38 2.72 -8.90
N ASP A 133 -28.69 2.57 -9.07
CA ASP A 133 -29.59 3.70 -9.28
C ASP A 133 -30.06 4.21 -7.92
N PRO A 134 -29.77 5.47 -7.53
CA PRO A 134 -30.19 6.04 -6.25
C PRO A 134 -31.70 6.03 -6.02
N LYS A 135 -32.50 5.84 -7.08
CA LYS A 135 -33.97 5.84 -7.04
C LYS A 135 -34.58 4.44 -7.08
N ALA A 136 -33.79 3.40 -7.27
CA ALA A 136 -34.27 2.01 -7.23
C ALA A 136 -34.37 1.52 -5.78
N PRO A 137 -35.35 0.67 -5.45
CA PRO A 137 -35.37 -0.01 -4.15
C PRO A 137 -34.13 -0.89 -4.02
N MET A 138 -33.55 -0.96 -2.82
CA MET A 138 -32.39 -1.82 -2.55
C MET A 138 -32.66 -3.24 -3.05
N GLY A 139 -31.88 -3.65 -4.04
CA GLY A 139 -31.93 -4.95 -4.67
C GLY A 139 -30.66 -5.77 -4.42
N THR A 140 -30.54 -6.86 -5.16
CA THR A 140 -29.37 -7.76 -5.10
C THR A 140 -28.05 -7.07 -5.45
N ALA A 141 -28.09 -5.97 -6.20
CA ALA A 141 -26.91 -5.18 -6.55
C ALA A 141 -26.34 -4.42 -5.34
N GLU A 142 -27.15 -3.77 -4.49
CA GLU A 142 -26.62 -3.09 -3.28
C GLU A 142 -25.92 -4.05 -2.33
N HIS A 143 -26.50 -5.24 -2.08
CA HIS A 143 -25.89 -6.25 -1.21
C HIS A 143 -24.51 -6.69 -1.69
N GLN A 144 -24.28 -6.72 -3.01
CA GLN A 144 -22.97 -7.05 -3.57
C GLN A 144 -21.89 -5.98 -3.28
N PHE A 145 -22.29 -4.74 -2.98
CA PHE A 145 -21.38 -3.66 -2.61
C PHE A 145 -21.19 -3.50 -1.10
N GLU A 146 -22.06 -4.06 -0.26
CA GLU A 146 -21.93 -3.97 1.21
C GLU A 146 -20.58 -4.51 1.71
N GLY A 147 -20.08 -5.60 1.10
CA GLY A 147 -18.76 -6.13 1.40
C GLY A 147 -17.64 -5.12 1.15
N LEU A 148 -17.71 -4.37 0.05
CA LEU A 148 -16.73 -3.34 -0.28
C LEU A 148 -16.84 -2.10 0.63
N ASP A 149 -18.05 -1.73 1.05
CA ASP A 149 -18.24 -0.65 2.02
C ASP A 149 -17.65 -1.00 3.38
N ASN A 150 -17.92 -2.21 3.86
CA ASN A 150 -17.33 -2.72 5.09
C ASN A 150 -15.81 -2.75 4.99
N ALA A 151 -15.26 -3.15 3.85
CA ALA A 151 -13.83 -3.11 3.59
C ALA A 151 -13.27 -1.67 3.66
N ILE A 152 -13.93 -0.68 3.04
CA ILE A 152 -13.52 0.73 3.12
C ILE A 152 -13.53 1.23 4.57
N VAL A 153 -14.59 0.92 5.32
CA VAL A 153 -14.70 1.31 6.74
C VAL A 153 -13.56 0.70 7.56
N ASN A 154 -13.27 -0.59 7.35
CA ASN A 154 -12.19 -1.28 8.05
C ASN A 154 -10.81 -0.71 7.69
N LEU A 155 -10.54 -0.48 6.41
CA LEU A 155 -9.29 0.13 5.95
C LEU A 155 -9.11 1.54 6.51
N LYS A 156 -10.19 2.34 6.62
CA LYS A 156 -10.13 3.66 7.26
C LYS A 156 -9.82 3.57 8.75
N LYS A 157 -10.39 2.59 9.47
CA LYS A 157 -10.02 2.33 10.87
C LYS A 157 -8.55 1.95 10.99
N GLN A 158 -8.05 1.03 10.14
CA GLN A 158 -6.64 0.63 10.13
C GLN A 158 -5.70 1.80 9.80
N ARG A 159 -6.09 2.70 8.90
CA ARG A 159 -5.35 3.94 8.62
C ARG A 159 -5.19 4.79 9.88
N VAL A 160 -6.25 4.94 10.68
CA VAL A 160 -6.19 5.70 11.94
C VAL A 160 -5.22 5.03 12.92
N GLU A 161 -5.27 3.72 13.04
CA GLU A 161 -4.33 2.98 13.89
C GLU A 161 -2.88 3.07 13.39
N LEU A 162 -2.66 3.03 12.07
CA LEU A 162 -1.35 3.28 11.47
C LEU A 162 -0.85 4.70 11.81
N SER A 163 -1.71 5.71 11.68
CA SER A 163 -1.34 7.09 12.03
C SER A 163 -0.97 7.24 13.51
N LYS A 164 -1.70 6.56 14.41
CA LYS A 164 -1.34 6.49 15.83
C LYS A 164 0.00 5.81 16.06
N ALA A 165 0.28 4.69 15.37
CA ALA A 165 1.56 4.00 15.47
C ALA A 165 2.71 4.87 14.99
N VAL A 166 2.53 5.57 13.86
CA VAL A 166 3.52 6.51 13.30
C VAL A 166 3.80 7.66 14.27
N ALA A 167 2.76 8.24 14.87
CA ALA A 167 2.90 9.35 15.82
C ALA A 167 3.61 8.96 17.13
N LYS A 168 3.67 7.67 17.49
CA LYS A 168 4.38 7.17 18.66
C LYS A 168 5.90 7.09 18.45
N VAL A 169 6.37 7.07 17.21
CA VAL A 169 7.79 6.94 16.90
C VAL A 169 8.52 8.23 17.30
N ARG A 170 9.37 8.13 18.31
CA ARG A 170 10.23 9.23 18.78
C ARG A 170 11.66 8.94 18.38
N LEU A 171 12.10 9.56 17.28
CA LEU A 171 13.46 9.38 16.79
C LEU A 171 14.48 10.13 17.67
N PRO A 172 15.67 9.57 17.88
CA PRO A 172 16.76 10.27 18.55
C PRO A 172 17.18 11.50 17.73
N ALA A 173 17.39 12.63 18.41
CA ALA A 173 17.81 13.87 17.76
C ALA A 173 19.19 13.67 17.10
N ALA A 174 19.28 14.00 15.82
CA ALA A 174 20.57 14.18 15.17
C ALA A 174 21.17 15.49 15.72
N LEU A 175 22.29 15.40 16.44
CA LEU A 175 23.01 16.61 16.88
C LEU A 175 23.45 17.43 15.66
N PRO A 176 23.43 18.78 15.76
CA PRO A 176 23.96 19.62 14.70
C PRO A 176 25.45 19.33 14.56
N VAL A 177 25.83 18.82 13.38
CA VAL A 177 27.24 18.77 12.99
C VAL A 177 27.70 20.21 12.88
N LYS A 178 28.44 20.71 13.89
CA LYS A 178 29.14 21.99 13.76
C LYS A 178 30.09 21.84 12.57
N LYS A 179 29.84 22.65 11.53
CA LYS A 179 30.72 22.81 10.37
C LYS A 179 32.02 23.49 10.79
#